data_AF-A0A2I0H177-F1
#
_entry.id   AF-A0A2I0H177-F1
#
_cell.length_a   1.000
_cell.length_b   1.000
_cell.length_c   1.000
_cell.angle_alpha   90.00
_cell.angle_beta   90.00
_cell.angle_gamma   90.00
#
_symmetry.space_group_name_H-M   'P 1'
#
loop_
_entity.id
_entity.type
_entity.pdbx_description
1 polymer ?
#
loop_
_entity_poly.entity_id
_entity_poly.type
_entity_poly.pdbx_seq_one_letter_code
_entity_poly.pdbx_strand_id
1 'polypeptide(L)' 'MSKITIDDLMTELDDARLTAKANGQASAMVAATMSKAKLLGLDKADSEHNNEPQPVSVIVNVKDARKPDRVC' A
#
# COMPACT_ATOMS: atom_id res chain seq x y z
N MET A 1 9.60 18.78 22.93
CA MET A 1 8.56 18.58 21.90
C MET A 1 8.48 17.08 21.69
N SER A 2 7.49 16.41 22.29
CA SER A 2 7.33 14.96 22.14
C SER A 2 7.03 14.65 20.68
N LYS A 3 7.86 13.79 20.07
CA LYS A 3 7.61 13.31 18.71
C LYS A 3 6.45 12.34 18.77
N ILE A 4 5.29 12.74 18.26
CA ILE A 4 4.14 11.85 18.14
C ILE A 4 4.45 10.85 17.02
N THR A 5 4.31 9.57 17.30
CA THR A 5 4.51 8.49 16.34
C THR A 5 3.17 8.11 15.69
N ILE A 6 3.23 7.34 14.60
CA ILE A 6 2.03 6.82 13.94
C ILE A 6 1.24 5.89 14.90
N ASP A 7 1.95 5.15 15.75
CA ASP A 7 1.33 4.26 16.74
C ASP A 7 0.62 5.05 17.86
N ASP A 8 1.19 6.19 18.27
CA ASP A 8 0.54 7.09 19.23
C ASP A 8 -0.76 7.65 18.63
N LEU A 9 -0.72 8.09 17.37
CA LEU A 9 -1.90 8.58 16.66
C LEU A 9 -2.96 7.49 16.51
N MET A 10 -2.57 6.24 16.25
CA MET A 10 -3.49 5.10 16.17
C MET A 10 -4.19 4.82 17.49
N THR A 11 -3.43 4.91 18.58
CA THR A 11 -3.94 4.65 19.94
C THR A 11 -4.96 5.71 20.34
N GLU A 12 -4.65 6.99 20.13
CA GLU A 12 -5.59 8.09 20.38
C GLU A 12 -6.88 7.97 19.55
N LEU A 13 -6.77 7.50 18.32
CA LEU A 13 -7.90 7.30 17.42
C LEU A 13 -8.82 6.16 17.86
N ASP A 14 -8.25 5.07 18.39
CA ASP A 14 -9.01 3.97 18.96
C ASP A 14 -9.75 4.39 20.25
N ASP A 15 -9.10 5.18 21.10
CA ASP A 15 -9.73 5.74 22.30
C ASP A 15 -10.87 6.71 21.97
N ALA A 16 -10.68 7.56 20.95
CA ALA A 16 -11.75 8.43 20.44
C ALA A 16 -12.93 7.61 19.90
N ARG A 17 -12.67 6.51 19.20
CA ARG A 17 -13.71 5.60 18.68
C ARG A 17 -14.48 4.92 19.82
N LEU A 18 -13.80 4.47 20.88
CA LEU A 18 -14.44 3.87 22.05
C LEU A 18 -15.30 4.88 22.82
N THR A 19 -14.80 6.10 22.98
CA THR A 19 -15.54 7.21 23.60
C THR A 19 -16.79 7.56 22.79
N ALA A 20 -16.67 7.66 21.47
CA ALA A 20 -17.81 7.88 20.56
C ALA A 20 -18.83 6.75 20.64
N LYS A 21 -18.38 5.49 20.75
CA LYS A 21 -19.26 4.32 20.93
C LYS A 21 -20.03 4.37 22.24
N ALA A 22 -19.38 4.72 23.35
CA ALA A 22 -20.04 4.88 24.65
C ALA A 22 -21.11 5.99 24.62
N ASN A 23 -20.85 7.07 23.89
CA ASN A 23 -21.77 8.21 23.75
C ASN A 23 -22.84 8.03 22.66
N GLY A 24 -22.89 6.87 21.99
CA GLY A 24 -23.85 6.62 20.90
C GLY A 24 -23.64 7.49 19.65
N GLN A 25 -22.46 8.07 19.47
CA GLN A 25 -22.13 8.96 18.36
C GLN A 25 -21.64 8.17 17.14
N ALA A 26 -22.58 7.68 16.34
CA ALA A 26 -22.27 6.86 15.17
C ALA A 26 -21.41 7.60 14.13
N SER A 27 -21.66 8.89 13.89
CA SER A 27 -20.89 9.71 12.94
C SER A 27 -19.43 9.86 13.35
N ALA A 28 -19.16 10.12 14.63
CA ALA A 28 -17.81 10.21 15.17
C ALA A 28 -17.06 8.87 15.12
N MET A 29 -17.76 7.75 15.33
CA MET A 29 -17.19 6.41 15.20
C MET A 29 -16.76 6.08 13.76
N VAL A 30 -17.59 6.44 12.77
CA VAL A 30 -17.28 6.29 11.35
C VAL A 30 -16.10 7.17 10.97
N ALA A 31 -16.10 8.44 11.39
CA ALA A 31 -15.01 9.37 11.14
C ALA A 31 -13.67 8.86 11.71
N ALA A 32 -13.69 8.33 12.93
CA ALA A 32 -12.52 7.70 13.54
C ALA A 32 -12.04 6.50 12.69
N THR A 33 -12.95 5.59 12.33
CA THR A 33 -12.62 4.40 11.53
C THR A 33 -12.02 4.76 10.17
N MET A 34 -12.59 5.75 9.47
CA MET A 34 -12.07 6.23 8.19
C MET A 34 -10.72 6.93 8.33
N SER A 35 -10.51 7.69 9.40
CA SER A 35 -9.22 8.35 9.66
C SER A 35 -8.12 7.31 9.92
N LYS A 36 -8.46 6.20 10.59
CA LYS A 36 -7.59 5.04 10.76
C LYS A 36 -7.23 4.41 9.42
N ALA A 37 -8.22 4.15 8.57
CA ALA A 37 -8.02 3.61 7.23
C ALA A 37 -7.11 4.51 6.37
N LYS A 38 -7.27 5.84 6.48
CA LYS A 38 -6.45 6.81 5.77
C LYS A 38 -4.98 6.81 6.22
N LEU A 39 -4.72 6.68 7.53
CA LEU A 39 -3.35 6.56 8.06
C LEU A 39 -2.67 5.26 7.60
N LEU A 40 -3.42 4.17 7.47
CA LEU A 40 -2.93 2.90 6.94
C LEU A 40 -2.83 2.86 5.40
N GLY A 41 -3.25 3.93 4.71
CA GLY A 41 -3.26 3.96 3.25
C GLY A 41 -4.37 3.14 2.58
N LEU A 42 -5.30 2.57 3.35
CA LEU A 42 -6.42 1.74 2.86
C LEU A 42 -7.48 2.55 2.09
N ASP A 43 -7.47 3.88 2.23
CA ASP A 43 -8.33 4.80 1.47
C ASP A 43 -7.85 5.04 0.03
N LYS A 44 -6.59 4.68 -0.27
CA LYS A 44 -6.03 4.80 -1.61
C LYS A 44 -6.34 3.51 -2.36
N ALA A 45 -7.04 3.60 -3.49
CA ALA A 45 -7.06 2.51 -4.46
C ALA A 45 -5.60 2.15 -4.81
N ASP A 46 -5.28 0.85 -4.91
CA ASP A 46 -3.93 0.32 -5.21
C ASP A 46 -3.22 1.17 -6.26
N SER A 47 -2.46 2.17 -5.81
CA SER A 47 -1.58 2.97 -6.66
C SER A 47 -0.32 2.16 -7.02
N GLU A 48 -0.24 0.89 -6.59
CA GLU A 48 0.79 -0.06 -6.99
C GLU A 48 0.64 -0.54 -8.44
N HIS A 49 -0.45 -0.20 -9.13
CA HIS A 49 -0.34 0.03 -10.57
C HIS A 49 0.41 1.34 -10.76
N ASN A 50 1.74 1.28 -10.61
CA ASN A 50 2.64 2.23 -11.20
C ASN A 50 2.23 2.34 -12.67
N ASN A 51 1.43 3.35 -13.01
CA ASN A 51 1.05 3.70 -14.37
C ASN A 51 2.26 4.18 -15.19
N GLU A 52 3.46 4.00 -14.65
CA GLU A 52 4.71 4.14 -15.36
C GLU A 52 4.98 2.83 -16.10
N PRO A 53 5.09 2.85 -17.43
CA PRO A 53 5.45 1.67 -18.20
C PRO A 53 6.81 1.15 -17.72
N GLN A 54 6.83 0.00 -17.05
CA GLN A 54 8.08 -0.66 -16.68
C GLN A 54 8.77 -1.16 -17.95
N PRO A 55 10.03 -0.77 -18.22
CA PRO A 55 10.73 -1.19 -19.41
C PRO A 55 11.00 -2.70 -19.36
N VAL A 56 10.48 -3.43 -20.35
CA VAL A 56 10.76 -4.86 -20.51
C VAL A 56 12.02 -5.02 -21.36
N SER A 57 13.04 -5.71 -20.85
CA SER A 57 14.21 -6.10 -21.63
C SER A 57 13.94 -7.45 -22.31
N VAL A 58 14.03 -7.47 -23.65
CA VAL A 58 13.89 -8.69 -24.45
C VAL A 58 15.23 -9.03 -25.08
N ILE A 59 15.77 -10.22 -24.78
CA ILE A 59 16.99 -10.75 -25.40
C ILE A 59 16.58 -11.83 -26.40
N VAL A 60 16.78 -11.57 -27.70
CA VAL A 60 16.49 -12.54 -28.77
C VAL A 60 17.78 -13.24 -29.18
N ASN A 61 17.88 -14.53 -28.86
CA ASN A 61 18.98 -15.37 -29.31
C ASN A 61 18.57 -16.10 -30.60
N VAL A 62 19.07 -15.64 -31.74
CA VAL A 62 18.89 -16.33 -33.03
C VAL A 62 20.02 -17.34 -33.21
N LYS A 63 19.69 -18.64 -33.22
CA LYS A 63 20.63 -19.71 -33.57
C LYS A 63 20.37 -20.16 -35.01
N ASP A 64 21.40 -20.13 -35.87
CA ASP A 64 21.31 -20.73 -37.20
C ASP A 64 21.40 -22.26 -37.07
N ALA A 65 20.35 -22.96 -37.48
CA ALA A 65 20.29 -24.43 -37.44
C ALA A 65 21.34 -25.11 -38.34
N ARG A 66 21.95 -24.39 -39.29
CA ARG A 66 22.94 -24.93 -40.24
C ARG A 66 24.36 -24.96 -39.68
N LYS A 67 24.59 -24.36 -38.51
CA LYS A 67 25.86 -24.43 -37.78
C LYS A 67 25.55 -24.79 -36.33
N PRO A 68 25.25 -26.07 -36.02
CA PRO A 68 25.38 -26.52 -34.64
C PRO A 68 26.82 -26.22 -34.23
N ASP A 69 27.00 -25.51 -33.12
CA ASP A 69 28.32 -25.17 -32.56
C ASP A 69 29.22 -26.40 -32.70
N ARG A 70 30.22 -26.32 -33.59
CA ARG A 70 31.21 -27.39 -33.74
C ARG A 70 31.99 -27.40 -32.44
N VAL A 71 31.59 -28.28 -31.54
CA VAL A 71 32.43 -28.79 -30.47
C VAL A 71 33.53 -29.58 -31.16
N CYS A 72 34.64 -28.89 -31.43
CA CYS A 72 35.94 -29.51 -31.68
C CYS A 72 36.64 -29.65 -30.32
#